data_AF-A0AAV8YMJ8-F1
#
_entry.id   AF-A0AAV8YMJ8-F1
#
_cell.length_a   1.000
_cell.length_b   1.000
_cell.length_c   1.000
_cell.angle_alpha   90.00
_cell.angle_beta   90.00
_cell.angle_gamma   90.00
#
_symmetry.space_group_name_H-M   'P 1'
#
loop_
_entity.id
_entity.type
_entity.pdbx_description
1 polymer ?
#
loop_
_entity_poly.entity_id
_entity_poly.type
_entity_poly.pdbx_seq_one_letter_code
_entity_poly.pdbx_strand_id
1 'polypeptide(L)'
;TYSNLQDQLLAVIESIITQELNNSDENTKNEIIPKLSDAAQLSFSSVYHALSVKRKWEVNPLINEDSRLAAQQTSIGEYLFGSEFLEKVNSSKSVKKSGDILKETF
;
A
#
# COMPACT_ATOMS: atom_id res chain seq x y z
N THR A 1 8.14 -13.87 2.23
CA THR A 1 7.76 -14.32 3.59
C THR A 1 6.52 -13.62 4.14
N TYR A 2 6.36 -12.30 3.99
CA TYR A 2 5.20 -11.57 4.55
C TYR A 2 3.85 -11.76 3.83
N SER A 3 3.78 -12.05 2.53
CA SER A 3 2.46 -12.31 1.88
C SER A 3 1.84 -13.59 2.45
N ASN A 4 2.66 -14.62 2.66
CA ASN A 4 2.25 -15.88 3.29
C ASN A 4 1.65 -15.67 4.69
N LEU A 5 2.11 -14.67 5.46
CA LEU A 5 1.55 -14.38 6.78
C LEU A 5 0.19 -13.67 6.70
N GLN A 6 0.00 -12.75 5.73
CA GLN A 6 -1.30 -12.11 5.51
C GLN A 6 -2.33 -13.10 4.97
N ASP A 7 -1.94 -13.95 4.02
CA ASP A 7 -2.80 -14.99 3.46
C ASP A 7 -3.18 -16.02 4.54
N GLN A 8 -2.23 -16.39 5.42
CA GLN A 8 -2.50 -17.25 6.58
C GLN A 8 -3.43 -16.58 7.60
N LEU A 9 -3.23 -15.30 7.90
CA LEU A 9 -4.12 -14.55 8.81
C LEU A 9 -5.53 -14.45 8.23
N LEU A 10 -5.66 -14.18 6.94
CA LEU A 10 -6.95 -14.11 6.26
C LEU A 10 -7.67 -15.47 6.33
N ALA A 11 -6.97 -16.56 6.01
CA ALA A 11 -7.54 -17.90 6.05
C ALA A 11 -7.98 -18.33 7.46
N VAL A 12 -7.22 -17.98 8.50
CA VAL A 12 -7.58 -18.27 9.90
C VAL A 12 -8.80 -17.46 10.33
N ILE A 13 -8.83 -16.16 9.99
CA ILE A 13 -9.96 -15.30 10.30
C ILE A 13 -11.22 -15.77 9.56
N GLU A 14 -11.10 -16.11 8.27
CA GLU A 14 -12.19 -16.67 7.47
C GLU A 14 -12.73 -17.98 8.05
N SER A 15 -11.85 -18.89 8.49
CA SER A 15 -12.24 -20.14 9.15
C SER A 15 -13.04 -19.90 10.43
N ILE A 16 -12.57 -19.00 11.30
CA ILE A 16 -13.23 -18.68 12.58
C ILE A 16 -14.58 -18.01 12.33
N ILE A 17 -14.62 -17.03 11.42
CA ILE A 17 -15.85 -16.32 11.05
C ILE A 17 -16.87 -17.29 10.47
N THR A 18 -16.46 -18.18 9.56
CA THR A 18 -17.35 -19.14 8.91
C THR A 18 -17.92 -20.14 9.94
N GLN A 19 -17.09 -20.58 10.88
CA GLN A 19 -17.53 -21.50 11.94
C GLN A 19 -18.53 -20.84 12.90
N GLU A 20 -18.30 -19.60 13.31
CA GLU A 20 -19.19 -18.89 14.23
C GLU A 20 -20.47 -18.38 13.55
N LEU A 21 -20.38 -17.86 12.32
CA LEU A 21 -21.54 -17.37 11.57
C LEU A 21 -22.46 -18.50 11.08
N ASN A 22 -21.95 -19.70 10.80
CA ASN A 22 -22.81 -20.82 10.39
C ASN A 22 -23.64 -21.38 11.56
N ASN A 23 -23.17 -21.22 12.79
CA ASN A 23 -23.84 -21.72 14.00
C ASN A 23 -24.67 -20.66 14.74
N SER A 24 -24.61 -19.40 14.30
CA SER A 24 -25.35 -18.28 14.91
C SER A 24 -26.74 -18.09 14.29
N ASP A 25 -27.69 -17.54 15.05
CA ASP A 25 -29.01 -17.12 14.55
C ASP A 25 -28.92 -15.77 13.80
N GLU A 26 -29.95 -15.42 13.01
CA GLU A 26 -29.91 -14.22 12.16
C GLU A 26 -29.69 -12.92 12.94
N ASN A 27 -30.23 -12.80 14.16
CA ASN A 27 -30.06 -11.60 14.97
C ASN A 27 -28.59 -11.41 15.38
N THR A 28 -27.93 -12.49 15.80
CA THR A 28 -26.51 -12.48 16.14
C THR A 28 -25.64 -12.19 14.91
N LYS A 29 -25.99 -12.73 13.73
CA LYS A 29 -25.26 -12.42 12.48
C LYS A 29 -25.36 -10.93 12.12
N ASN A 30 -26.54 -10.35 12.22
CA ASN A 30 -26.77 -8.93 11.92
C ASN A 30 -25.99 -7.99 12.85
N GLU A 31 -25.70 -8.42 14.08
CA GLU A 31 -24.88 -7.65 15.02
C GLU A 31 -23.36 -7.84 14.82
N ILE A 32 -22.93 -9.07 14.52
CA ILE A 32 -21.52 -9.45 14.44
C ILE A 32 -20.87 -9.05 13.11
N ILE A 33 -21.59 -9.18 11.98
CA ILE A 33 -21.04 -8.90 10.65
C ILE A 33 -20.51 -7.45 10.52
N PRO A 34 -21.23 -6.40 10.97
CA PRO A 34 -20.70 -5.03 10.91
C PRO A 34 -19.42 -4.86 11.72
N LYS A 35 -19.38 -5.40 12.95
CA LYS A 35 -18.20 -5.33 13.83
C LYS A 35 -16.99 -6.05 13.23
N LEU A 36 -17.22 -7.19 12.58
CA LEU A 36 -16.20 -7.93 11.85
C LEU A 36 -15.70 -7.17 10.62
N SER A 37 -16.61 -6.52 9.88
CA SER A 37 -16.24 -5.67 8.75
C SER A 37 -15.34 -4.51 9.20
N ASP A 38 -15.69 -3.84 10.30
CA ASP A 38 -14.89 -2.76 10.87
C ASP A 38 -13.52 -3.26 11.35
N ALA A 39 -13.49 -4.40 12.04
CA ALA A 39 -12.26 -5.03 12.51
C ALA A 39 -11.36 -5.47 11.34
N ALA A 40 -11.95 -6.01 10.27
CA ALA A 40 -11.24 -6.39 9.05
C ALA A 40 -10.69 -5.14 8.33
N GLN A 41 -11.50 -4.09 8.19
CA GLN A 41 -11.05 -2.85 7.56
C GLN A 41 -9.87 -2.24 8.32
N LEU A 42 -9.93 -2.19 9.66
CA LEU A 42 -8.83 -1.75 10.49
C LEU A 42 -7.61 -2.66 10.35
N SER A 43 -7.77 -3.97 10.50
CA SER A 43 -6.65 -4.91 10.54
C SER A 43 -5.96 -5.07 9.19
N PHE A 44 -6.72 -5.14 8.09
CA PHE A 44 -6.15 -5.37 6.77
C PHE A 44 -5.69 -4.06 6.12
N SER A 45 -6.49 -2.99 6.16
CA SER A 45 -6.11 -1.73 5.51
C SER A 45 -4.97 -1.04 6.24
N SER A 46 -5.04 -0.91 7.57
CA SER A 46 -4.02 -0.17 8.33
C SER A 46 -2.69 -0.92 8.39
N VAL A 47 -2.71 -2.25 8.59
CA VAL A 47 -1.48 -3.05 8.65
C VAL A 47 -0.83 -3.16 7.28
N TYR A 48 -1.62 -3.39 6.22
CA TYR A 48 -1.09 -3.40 4.86
C TYR A 48 -0.46 -2.05 4.50
N HIS A 49 -1.13 -0.95 4.83
CA HIS A 49 -0.61 0.39 4.60
C HIS A 49 0.68 0.64 5.39
N ALA A 50 0.70 0.34 6.69
CA ALA A 50 1.89 0.50 7.54
C ALA A 50 3.09 -0.32 7.05
N LEU A 51 2.85 -1.57 6.64
CA LEU A 51 3.89 -2.43 6.08
C LEU A 51 4.43 -1.89 4.76
N SER A 52 3.55 -1.35 3.92
CA SER A 52 3.92 -0.76 2.64
C SER A 52 4.72 0.53 2.83
N VAL A 53 4.35 1.37 3.81
CA VAL A 53 5.12 2.55 4.20
C VAL A 53 6.52 2.14 4.68
N LYS A 54 6.61 1.12 5.53
CA LYS A 54 7.90 0.58 5.99
C LYS A 54 8.77 0.12 4.82
N ARG A 55 8.23 -0.69 3.91
CA ARG A 55 8.95 -1.17 2.72
C ARG A 55 9.41 -0.02 1.84
N LYS A 56 8.55 0.98 1.64
CA LYS A 56 8.90 2.18 0.86
C LYS A 56 10.08 2.91 1.50
N TRP A 57 10.10 3.05 2.82
CA TRP A 57 11.24 3.61 3.58
C TRP A 57 12.52 2.80 3.44
N GLU A 58 12.45 1.47 3.49
CA GLU A 58 13.61 0.58 3.34
C GLU A 58 14.22 0.64 1.92
N VAL A 59 13.40 0.81 0.89
CA VAL A 59 13.87 0.89 -0.51
C VAL A 59 14.34 2.31 -0.88
N ASN A 60 13.79 3.35 -0.25
CA ASN A 60 14.09 4.75 -0.56
C ASN A 60 15.58 5.12 -0.59
N PRO A 61 16.48 4.60 0.29
CA PRO A 61 17.91 4.89 0.21
C PRO A 61 18.63 4.14 -0.93
N LEU A 62 18.03 3.08 -1.48
CA LEU A 62 18.65 2.22 -2.51
C LEU A 62 18.42 2.72 -3.94
N ILE A 63 17.50 3.66 -4.12
CA ILE A 63 17.17 4.25 -5.42
C ILE A 63 17.91 5.57 -5.66
N ASN A 64 18.06 5.95 -6.93
CA ASN A 64 18.65 7.22 -7.32
C ASN A 64 17.81 8.42 -6.86
N GLU A 65 18.41 9.61 -6.85
CA GLU A 65 17.79 10.83 -6.33
C GLU A 65 16.48 11.20 -7.04
N ASP A 66 16.43 11.11 -8.37
CA ASP A 66 15.20 11.41 -9.14
C ASP A 66 14.06 10.48 -8.77
N SER A 67 14.36 9.19 -8.64
CA SER A 67 13.42 8.18 -8.18
C SER A 67 13.00 8.42 -6.74
N ARG A 68 13.89 8.90 -5.86
CA ARG A 68 13.57 9.24 -4.48
C ARG A 68 12.56 10.38 -4.38
N LEU A 69 12.78 11.44 -5.16
CA LEU A 69 11.91 12.61 -5.21
C LEU A 69 10.54 12.25 -5.79
N ALA A 70 10.51 11.46 -6.87
CA ALA A 70 9.26 10.95 -7.43
C ALA A 70 8.50 10.07 -6.43
N ALA A 71 9.19 9.19 -5.70
CA ALA A 71 8.59 8.34 -4.68
C ALA A 71 7.94 9.15 -3.54
N GLN A 72 8.49 10.30 -3.17
CA GLN A 72 7.89 11.17 -2.13
C GLN A 72 6.59 11.84 -2.60
N GLN A 73 6.41 12.01 -3.90
CA GLN A 73 5.25 12.68 -4.50
C GLN A 73 4.11 11.72 -4.87
N THR A 74 4.30 10.41 -4.67
CA THR A 74 3.32 9.40 -5.05
C THR A 74 2.75 8.66 -3.85
N SER A 75 1.45 8.38 -3.93
CA SER A 75 0.73 7.60 -2.92
C SER A 75 0.98 6.10 -3.11
N ILE A 76 1.07 5.37 -1.99
CA ILE A 76 1.08 3.91 -2.01
C ILE A 76 -0.32 3.43 -2.40
N GLY A 77 -0.39 2.54 -3.37
CA GLY A 77 -1.63 1.89 -3.81
C GLY A 77 -1.37 0.41 -4.04
N GLU A 78 -1.82 -0.11 -5.18
CA GLU A 78 -1.48 -1.47 -5.64
C GLU A 78 0.05 -1.65 -5.82
N TYR A 79 0.72 -0.60 -6.29
CA TYR A 79 2.17 -0.55 -6.42
C TYR A 79 2.80 0.18 -5.23
N LEU A 80 3.96 -0.30 -4.77
CA LEU A 80 4.70 0.27 -3.62
C LEU A 80 5.02 1.76 -3.80
N PHE A 81 5.30 2.19 -5.03
CA PHE A 81 5.57 3.59 -5.36
C PHE A 81 4.38 4.28 -6.05
N GLY A 82 3.22 3.62 -6.14
CA GLY A 82 2.07 4.13 -6.88
C GLY A 82 2.21 3.97 -8.40
N SER A 83 1.08 4.00 -9.09
CA SER A 83 0.99 3.90 -10.55
C SER A 83 1.64 5.07 -11.28
N GLU A 84 1.62 6.26 -10.68
CA GLU A 84 2.17 7.50 -11.26
C GLU A 84 3.69 7.62 -11.13
N PHE A 85 4.35 6.67 -10.47
CA PHE A 85 5.79 6.76 -10.18
C PHE A 85 6.65 6.95 -11.43
N LEU A 86 6.40 6.13 -12.45
CA LEU A 86 7.19 6.16 -13.69
C LEU A 86 7.04 7.50 -14.41
N GLU A 87 5.82 8.03 -14.45
CA GLU A 87 5.53 9.33 -15.04
C GLU A 87 6.29 10.44 -14.31
N LYS A 88 6.21 10.48 -12.97
CA LYS A 88 6.92 11.47 -12.14
C LYS A 88 8.43 11.43 -12.32
N VAL A 89 9.02 10.23 -12.42
CA VAL A 89 10.46 10.07 -12.71
C VAL A 89 10.82 10.67 -14.07
N ASN A 90 10.04 10.39 -15.10
CA ASN A 90 10.29 10.88 -16.45
C ASN A 90 10.09 12.40 -16.56
N SER A 91 9.10 12.97 -15.86
CA SER A 91 8.89 14.40 -15.75
C SER A 91 10.08 15.09 -15.07
N SER A 92 10.57 14.55 -13.95
CA SER A 92 11.73 15.10 -13.22
C SER A 92 12.98 15.15 -14.11
N LYS A 93 13.26 14.07 -14.86
CA LYS A 93 14.39 14.01 -15.79
C LYS A 93 14.26 15.01 -16.94
N SER A 94 13.06 15.17 -17.49
CA SER A 94 12.80 16.13 -18.58
C SER A 94 13.01 17.58 -18.12
N VAL A 95 12.59 17.91 -16.90
CA VAL A 95 12.80 19.24 -16.31
C VAL A 95 14.28 19.52 -16.08
N LYS A 96 15.04 18.57 -15.50
CA LYS A 96 16.50 18.71 -15.31
C LYS A 96 17.21 18.94 -16.64
N LYS A 97 16.93 18.11 -17.65
CA LYS A 97 17.51 18.24 -18.99
C LYS A 97 17.22 19.61 -19.60
N SER A 98 16.00 20.12 -19.45
CA SER A 98 15.63 21.44 -19.97
C SER A 98 16.36 22.57 -19.24
N GLY A 99 16.54 22.44 -17.92
CA GLY A 99 17.30 23.39 -17.11
C GLY A 99 18.80 23.42 -17.44
N ASP A 100 19.39 22.25 -17.71
CA ASP A 100 20.81 22.15 -18.09
C ASP A 100 21.07 22.80 -19.46
N ILE A 101 20.18 22.58 -20.44
CA ILE A 101 20.25 23.26 -21.75
C ILE A 101 20.20 24.78 -21.58
N LEU A 102 19.34 25.30 -20.71
CA LEU A 102 19.25 26.74 -20.44
C LEU A 102 20.56 27.28 -19.84
N LYS A 103 21.19 26.55 -18.90
CA LYS A 103 22.49 26.95 -18.33
C LYS A 103 23.65 26.90 -19.33
N GLU A 104 23.59 26.02 -20.33
CA GLU A 104 24.58 26.00 -21.40
C GLU A 104 24.38 27.13 -22.41
N THR A 105 23.15 27.65 -22.52
CA THR A 105 22.78 28.66 -23.51
C THR A 105 22.97 30.10 -23.02
N PHE A 106 23.00 30.33 -21.69
CA PHE A 106 23.10 31.64 -21.04
C PHE A 106 24.24 31.68 -20.02
#